data_AF-A0A6B3HXH4-F1
#
_entry.id   AF-A0A6B3HXH4-F1
#
_cell.length_a   1.000
_cell.length_b   1.000
_cell.length_c   1.000
_cell.angle_alpha   90.00
_cell.angle_beta   90.00
_cell.angle_gamma   90.00
#
_symmetry.space_group_name_H-M   'P 1'
#
loop_
_entity.id
_entity.type
_entity.pdbx_description
1 polymer ?
#
loop_
_entity_poly.entity_id
_entity_poly.type
_entity_poly.pdbx_seq_one_letter_code
_entity_poly.pdbx_strand_id
1 'polypeptide(L)'
;GRVSFLSEMRDTVGMTLLDQGKDPGKFTDTDFDGAIGRLQKAVDKKQIRRFTGNDYTADLSKGDIAACVGWAGDIIQLQADNPDIKFAIPAAGYITSSDNLLVPAQARHKTNAE
;
A
#
# COMPACT_ATOMS: atom_id res chain seq x y z
N GLY A 1 -3.35 3.51 -16.83
CA GLY A 1 -4.26 3.72 -15.69
C GLY A 1 -4.08 5.07 -15.06
N ARG A 2 -4.98 5.38 -14.12
CA ARG A 2 -4.91 6.57 -13.23
C ARG A 2 -4.85 6.15 -11.75
N VAL A 3 -4.59 4.88 -11.45
CA VAL A 3 -4.45 4.37 -10.08
C VAL A 3 -3.10 3.70 -9.94
N SER A 4 -2.43 3.86 -8.80
CA SER A 4 -1.27 3.03 -8.43
C SER A 4 -1.55 2.19 -7.19
N PHE A 5 -0.80 1.11 -7.06
CA PHE A 5 -0.79 0.23 -5.90
C PHE A 5 0.66 0.07 -5.42
N LEU A 6 0.85 -0.33 -4.16
CA LEU A 6 2.19 -0.63 -3.67
C LEU A 6 2.70 -1.93 -4.29
N SER A 7 4.00 -2.02 -4.53
CA SER A 7 4.66 -3.27 -4.93
C SER A 7 4.72 -4.29 -3.78
N GLU A 8 4.55 -3.83 -2.54
CA GLU A 8 4.45 -4.68 -1.35
C GLU A 8 3.16 -5.52 -1.38
N MET A 9 3.33 -6.85 -1.38
CA MET A 9 2.20 -7.78 -1.46
C MET A 9 1.29 -7.70 -0.24
N ARG A 10 1.84 -7.50 0.96
CA ARG A 10 1.05 -7.42 2.21
C ARG A 10 -0.03 -6.35 2.09
N ASP A 11 0.33 -5.15 1.63
CA ASP A 11 -0.62 -4.04 1.53
C ASP A 11 -1.53 -4.19 0.31
N THR A 12 -0.97 -4.45 -0.86
CA THR A 12 -1.76 -4.53 -2.10
C THR A 12 -2.71 -5.72 -2.12
N VAL A 13 -2.24 -6.91 -1.76
CA VAL A 13 -3.09 -8.11 -1.71
C VAL A 13 -4.01 -8.02 -0.49
N GLY A 14 -3.52 -7.58 0.67
CA GLY A 14 -4.33 -7.43 1.87
C GLY A 14 -5.51 -6.46 1.69
N MET A 15 -5.28 -5.29 1.10
CA MET A 15 -6.36 -4.35 0.77
C MET A 15 -7.34 -4.94 -0.25
N THR A 16 -6.87 -5.76 -1.19
CA THR A 16 -7.73 -6.44 -2.17
C THR A 16 -8.56 -7.54 -1.52
N LEU A 17 -8.02 -8.27 -0.54
CA LEU A 17 -8.75 -9.25 0.26
C LEU A 17 -9.86 -8.57 1.07
N LEU A 18 -9.59 -7.44 1.72
CA LEU A 18 -10.59 -6.65 2.45
C LEU A 18 -11.74 -6.20 1.54
N ASP A 19 -11.43 -5.70 0.35
CA ASP A 19 -12.40 -5.33 -0.68
C ASP A 19 -13.24 -6.53 -1.19
N GLN A 20 -12.73 -7.75 -1.07
CA GLN A 20 -13.45 -9.00 -1.32
C GLN A 20 -14.17 -9.56 -0.07
N GLY A 21 -14.15 -8.84 1.05
CA GLY A 21 -14.76 -9.27 2.30
C GLY A 21 -14.02 -10.40 3.01
N LYS A 22 -12.71 -10.53 2.77
CA LYS A 22 -11.84 -11.57 3.34
C LYS A 22 -10.92 -10.97 4.41
N ASP A 23 -10.53 -11.81 5.37
CA ASP A 23 -9.58 -11.44 6.43
C ASP A 23 -8.13 -11.63 5.92
N PRO A 24 -7.32 -10.55 5.81
CA PRO A 24 -5.92 -10.64 5.40
C PRO A 24 -5.03 -11.42 6.38
N GLY A 25 -5.44 -11.57 7.64
CA GLY A 25 -4.75 -12.40 8.63
C GLY A 25 -5.10 -13.88 8.55
N LYS A 26 -6.17 -14.24 7.82
CA LYS A 26 -6.67 -15.61 7.70
C LYS A 26 -7.41 -15.85 6.38
N PHE A 27 -6.66 -16.24 5.36
CA PHE A 27 -7.19 -16.53 4.02
C PHE A 27 -6.66 -17.87 3.48
N THR A 28 -7.28 -18.37 2.41
CA THR A 28 -6.85 -19.58 1.69
C THR A 28 -6.09 -19.24 0.41
N ASP A 29 -5.35 -20.19 -0.16
CA ASP A 29 -4.68 -20.01 -1.47
C ASP A 29 -5.69 -19.58 -2.57
N THR A 30 -6.91 -20.11 -2.53
CA THR A 30 -7.97 -19.71 -3.46
C THR A 30 -8.40 -18.24 -3.29
N ASP A 31 -8.46 -17.74 -2.05
CA ASP A 31 -8.75 -16.32 -1.81
C ASP A 31 -7.60 -15.44 -2.32
N PHE A 32 -6.35 -15.86 -2.08
CA PHE A 32 -5.16 -15.18 -2.59
C PHE A 32 -5.16 -15.12 -4.12
N ASP A 33 -5.35 -16.24 -4.80
CA ASP A 33 -5.45 -16.31 -6.27
C ASP A 33 -6.60 -15.45 -6.79
N GLY A 34 -7.71 -15.38 -6.06
CA GLY A 34 -8.83 -14.49 -6.35
C GLY A 34 -8.46 -13.00 -6.26
N ALA A 35 -7.68 -12.61 -5.26
CA ALA A 35 -7.16 -11.25 -5.12
C ALA A 35 -6.16 -10.90 -6.24
N ILE A 36 -5.22 -11.80 -6.55
CA ILE A 36 -4.28 -11.64 -7.67
C ILE A 36 -5.04 -11.53 -8.99
N GLY A 37 -6.03 -12.38 -9.23
CA GLY A 37 -6.86 -12.32 -10.43
C GLY A 37 -7.65 -11.01 -10.56
N ARG A 38 -8.12 -10.42 -9.45
CA ARG A 38 -8.75 -9.10 -9.46
C ARG A 38 -7.77 -7.99 -9.83
N LEU A 39 -6.57 -8.00 -9.25
CA LEU A 39 -5.49 -7.06 -9.56
C LEU A 39 -5.06 -7.18 -11.03
N GLN A 40 -4.84 -8.40 -11.51
CA GLN A 40 -4.47 -8.67 -12.90
C GLN A 40 -5.53 -8.15 -13.87
N LYS A 41 -6.81 -8.40 -13.62
CA LYS A 41 -7.91 -7.85 -14.43
C LYS A 41 -7.88 -6.32 -14.47
N ALA A 42 -7.50 -5.65 -13.38
CA ALA A 42 -7.37 -4.19 -13.34
C ALA A 42 -6.14 -3.69 -14.13
N VAL A 43 -5.05 -4.45 -14.15
CA VAL A 43 -3.88 -4.21 -15.02
C VAL A 43 -4.27 -4.38 -16.49
N ASP A 44 -4.92 -5.48 -16.85
CA ASP A 44 -5.32 -5.79 -18.23
C ASP A 44 -6.30 -4.74 -18.79
N LYS A 45 -7.21 -4.25 -17.94
CA LYS A 45 -8.11 -3.13 -18.26
C LYS A 45 -7.43 -1.76 -18.25
N LYS A 46 -6.11 -1.72 -18.02
CA LYS A 46 -5.30 -0.50 -17.93
C LYS A 46 -5.81 0.48 -16.86
N GLN A 47 -6.50 0.02 -15.82
CA GLN A 47 -6.93 0.84 -14.69
C GLN A 47 -5.75 1.15 -13.76
N ILE A 48 -4.98 0.12 -13.41
CA ILE A 48 -3.72 0.27 -12.69
C ILE A 48 -2.67 0.80 -13.67
N ARG A 49 -1.98 1.87 -13.30
CA ARG A 49 -0.91 2.48 -14.09
C ARG A 49 0.40 1.71 -13.88
N ARG A 50 0.74 1.47 -12.62
CA ARG A 50 1.94 0.73 -12.18
C ARG A 50 1.81 0.36 -10.71
N PHE A 51 2.68 -0.54 -10.28
CA PHE A 51 2.97 -0.79 -8.87
C PHE A 51 4.22 0.01 -8.47
N THR A 52 4.18 0.64 -7.30
CA THR A 52 5.19 1.61 -6.85
C THR A 52 5.79 1.22 -5.51
N GLY A 53 6.99 1.70 -5.21
CA GLY A 53 7.47 1.85 -3.82
C GLY A 53 6.90 3.16 -3.27
N ASN A 54 7.76 4.06 -2.79
CA ASN A 54 7.36 5.42 -2.37
C ASN A 54 7.16 6.41 -3.54
N ASP A 55 7.45 6.00 -4.78
CA ASP A 55 7.42 6.87 -5.96
C ASP A 55 6.00 7.28 -6.42
N TYR A 56 4.94 6.78 -5.77
CA TYR A 56 3.55 7.23 -6.01
C TYR A 56 3.31 8.69 -5.60
N THR A 57 4.08 9.21 -4.65
CA THR A 57 3.91 10.57 -4.11
C THR A 57 4.09 11.62 -5.21
N ALA A 58 5.15 11.51 -6.00
CA ALA A 58 5.43 12.41 -7.12
C ALA A 58 4.34 12.34 -8.21
N ASP A 59 3.84 11.14 -8.50
CA ASP A 59 2.75 10.93 -9.47
C ASP A 59 1.45 11.58 -9.00
N LEU A 60 1.13 11.43 -7.72
CA LEU A 60 -0.07 11.98 -7.12
C LEU A 60 -0.01 13.51 -7.11
N SER A 61 1.12 14.09 -6.70
CA SER A 61 1.34 15.55 -6.70
C SER A 61 1.25 16.17 -8.08
N LYS A 62 1.72 15.47 -9.13
CA LYS A 62 1.62 15.93 -10.52
C LYS A 62 0.25 15.72 -11.16
N GLY A 63 -0.60 14.90 -10.55
CA GLY A 63 -1.88 14.48 -11.14
C GLY A 63 -1.77 13.40 -12.22
N ASP A 64 -0.64 12.71 -12.31
CA ASP A 64 -0.44 11.57 -13.22
C ASP A 64 -1.30 10.35 -12.81
N ILE A 65 -1.62 10.27 -11.52
CA ILE A 65 -2.61 9.36 -10.94
C ILE A 65 -3.66 10.15 -10.16
N ALA A 66 -4.88 9.64 -10.13
CA ALA A 66 -6.01 10.20 -9.39
C ALA A 66 -6.22 9.55 -8.01
N ALA A 67 -5.67 8.34 -7.80
CA ALA A 67 -5.75 7.63 -6.54
C ALA A 67 -4.57 6.65 -6.40
N CYS A 68 -4.21 6.32 -5.16
CA CYS A 68 -3.22 5.30 -4.87
C CYS A 68 -3.55 4.55 -3.58
N VAL A 69 -3.11 3.30 -3.48
CA VAL A 69 -2.81 2.72 -2.18
C VAL A 69 -1.44 3.25 -1.76
N GLY A 70 -1.36 3.91 -0.61
CA GLY A 70 -0.15 4.54 -0.09
C GLY A 70 -0.23 4.72 1.42
N TRP A 71 0.87 5.11 2.05
CA TRP A 71 0.95 5.25 3.50
C TRP A 71 0.40 6.59 3.97
N ALA A 72 -0.36 6.57 5.07
CA ALA A 72 -1.03 7.75 5.60
C ALA A 72 -0.08 8.92 5.88
N GLY A 73 1.12 8.65 6.42
CA GLY A 73 2.13 9.66 6.71
C GLY A 73 2.55 10.46 5.48
N ASP A 74 2.85 9.76 4.37
CA ASP A 74 3.24 10.39 3.11
C ASP A 74 2.10 11.25 2.56
N ILE A 75 0.88 10.72 2.57
CA ILE A 75 -0.28 11.47 2.04
C ILE A 75 -0.54 12.71 2.89
N ILE A 76 -0.52 12.61 4.22
CA ILE A 76 -0.73 13.75 5.12
C ILE A 76 0.34 14.83 4.91
N GLN A 77 1.59 14.45 4.67
CA GLN A 77 2.65 15.42 4.34
C GLN A 77 2.34 16.14 3.02
N LEU A 78 1.92 15.40 1.97
CA LEU A 78 1.54 16.00 0.69
C LEU A 78 0.33 16.94 0.81
N GLN A 79 -0.59 16.69 1.74
CA GLN A 79 -1.75 17.56 1.96
C GLN A 79 -1.37 18.95 2.46
N ALA A 80 -0.23 19.10 3.14
CA ALA A 80 0.25 20.40 3.59
C ALA A 80 0.58 21.32 2.40
N ASP A 81 1.08 20.74 1.31
CA ASP A 81 1.46 21.47 0.10
C ASP A 81 0.31 21.55 -0.93
N ASN A 82 -0.55 20.53 -0.98
CA ASN A 82 -1.66 20.45 -1.91
C ASN A 82 -2.97 20.02 -1.20
N PRO A 83 -3.89 20.95 -0.92
CA PRO A 83 -5.12 20.63 -0.21
C PRO A 83 -6.10 19.76 -1.01
N ASP A 84 -5.91 19.59 -2.32
CA ASP A 84 -6.76 18.72 -3.16
C ASP A 84 -6.43 17.23 -2.95
N ILE A 85 -5.24 16.93 -2.44
CA ILE A 85 -4.87 15.56 -2.05
C ILE A 85 -5.61 15.21 -0.76
N LYS A 86 -6.19 14.01 -0.69
CA LYS A 86 -6.95 13.53 0.46
C LYS A 86 -6.53 12.11 0.83
N PHE A 87 -6.36 11.87 2.13
CA PHE A 87 -6.28 10.52 2.68
C PHE A 87 -7.69 10.03 3.05
N ALA A 88 -8.01 8.79 2.70
CA ALA A 88 -9.30 8.17 3.00
C ALA A 88 -9.08 6.76 3.54
N ILE A 89 -9.84 6.41 4.58
CA ILE A 89 -9.88 5.06 5.14
C ILE A 89 -11.13 4.36 4.60
N PRO A 90 -11.00 3.24 3.87
CA PRO A 90 -12.16 2.52 3.35
C PRO A 90 -13.03 1.93 4.47
N ALA A 91 -14.35 1.92 4.28
CA ALA A 91 -15.29 1.32 5.24
C ALA A 91 -15.11 -0.20 5.39
N ALA A 92 -14.55 -0.87 4.38
CA ALA A 92 -14.21 -2.29 4.43
C ALA A 92 -13.00 -2.59 5.35
N GLY A 93 -12.32 -1.57 5.86
CA GLY A 93 -11.11 -1.68 6.66
C GLY A 93 -9.85 -1.28 5.92
N TYR A 94 -8.72 -1.44 6.59
CA TYR A 94 -7.39 -1.09 6.09
C TYR A 94 -6.32 -1.96 6.74
N ILE A 95 -5.15 -2.04 6.10
CA ILE A 95 -3.99 -2.73 6.67
C ILE A 95 -3.27 -1.81 7.65
N THR A 96 -2.96 -2.34 8.84
CA THR A 96 -2.13 -1.67 9.85
C THR A 96 -0.74 -2.31 9.89
N SER A 97 0.27 -1.49 10.14
CA SER A 97 1.65 -1.93 10.33
C SER A 97 2.28 -1.20 11.52
N SER A 98 3.31 -1.82 12.08
CA SER A 98 4.16 -1.24 13.11
C SER A 98 5.61 -1.64 12.81
N ASP A 99 6.50 -0.66 12.73
CA ASP A 99 7.93 -0.91 12.64
C ASP A 99 8.51 -1.04 14.04
N ASN A 100 9.39 -2.03 14.22
CA ASN A 100 10.01 -2.33 15.50
C ASN A 100 11.52 -2.16 15.39
N LEU A 101 12.11 -1.45 16.35
CA LEU A 101 13.57 -1.36 16.48
C LEU A 101 14.10 -2.66 17.09
N LEU A 102 15.07 -3.26 16.41
CA LEU A 102 15.74 -4.50 16.84
C LEU A 102 17.25 -4.34 16.69
N VAL A 103 18.01 -4.88 17.63
CA VAL A 103 19.47 -4.98 17.51
C VAL A 103 19.84 -6.35 16.92
N PRO A 104 20.47 -6.42 15.73
CA PRO A 104 20.87 -7.70 15.15
C PRO A 104 21.83 -8.48 16.05
N ALA A 105 21.68 -9.81 16.10
CA ALA A 105 22.47 -10.67 17.00
C ALA A 105 23.99 -10.54 16.84
N GLN A 106 24.46 -10.13 15.65
CA GLN A 106 25.88 -9.95 15.31
C GLN A 106 26.27 -8.47 15.12
N ALA A 107 25.53 -7.54 15.71
CA ALA A 107 25.85 -6.11 15.63
C ALA A 107 27.22 -5.82 16.27
N ARG A 108 28.18 -5.31 15.48
CA ARG A 108 29.54 -4.95 15.94
C ARG A 108 29.56 -3.81 16.97
N HIS A 109 28.47 -3.05 17.07
CA HIS A 109 28.33 -1.87 17.94
C HIS A 109 27.07 -1.95 18.80
N LYS A 110 26.80 -3.12 19.42
CA LYS A 110 25.59 -3.38 20.21
C LYS A 110 25.30 -2.29 21.26
N THR A 111 26.29 -1.92 22.06
CA THR A 111 26.13 -0.93 23.15
C THR A 111 25.76 0.48 22.65
N ASN A 112 26.05 0.83 21.40
CA ASN A 112 25.62 2.11 20.84
C ASN A 112 24.16 2.10 20.38
N ALA A 113 23.58 0.91 20.19
CA ALA A 113 22.24 0.71 19.63
C ALA A 113 21.17 0.39 20.70
N GLU A 114 21.58 0.07 21.93
CA GLU A 114 20.72 -0.07 23.12
C GLU A 114 20.52 1.29 23.80
#